data_AF-A0A959GSP3-F1
#
_entry.id   AF-A0A959GSP3-F1
#
_cell.length_a   1.000
_cell.length_b   1.000
_cell.length_c   1.000
_cell.angle_alpha   90.00
_cell.angle_beta   90.00
_cell.angle_gamma   90.00
#
_symmetry.space_group_name_H-M   'P 1'
#
loop_
_entity.id
_entity.type
_entity.pdbx_description
1 polymer ?
#
loop_
_entity_poly.entity_id
_entity_poly.type
_entity_poly.pdbx_seq_one_letter_code
_entity_poly.pdbx_strand_id
1 'polypeptide(L)'
;MSEKDEIREELQRLSPLLSKMKEDGKQPFRAPEGYFQGLPGEVLRRARAEEGLVRESRPVAHNRRVGAWLQWLLFPRRAVGLAMALLLIVVGAYLVWPRSAGYNLGEALAGISVEEAEAYVSENIGDFELEVLLDVAVVSAEDVPQIELLPDVGEEDIDRYLDEVLDDISLDELEELL
;
A
#
# COMPACT_ATOMS: atom_id res chain seq x y z
N MET A 1 27.97 0.17 -41.57
CA MET A 1 26.95 0.92 -40.81
C MET A 1 27.42 1.04 -39.37
N SER A 2 27.22 2.16 -38.69
CA SER A 2 27.53 2.26 -37.26
C SER A 2 26.37 1.70 -36.45
N GLU A 3 26.65 1.05 -35.32
CA GLU A 3 25.65 0.59 -34.34
C GLU A 3 24.64 1.69 -33.96
N LYS A 4 25.08 2.96 -33.95
CA LYS A 4 24.21 4.11 -33.69
C LYS A 4 23.18 4.38 -34.80
N ASP A 5 23.51 4.02 -36.03
CA ASP A 5 22.64 4.22 -37.19
C ASP A 5 21.56 3.14 -37.21
N GLU A 6 21.93 1.90 -36.90
CA GLU A 6 21.01 0.75 -36.78
C GLU A 6 20.00 0.97 -35.64
N ILE A 7 20.46 1.41 -34.46
CA ILE A 7 19.58 1.75 -33.33
C ILE A 7 18.60 2.87 -33.70
N ARG A 8 18.99 3.86 -34.52
CA ARG A 8 18.09 4.93 -34.94
C ARG A 8 17.02 4.44 -35.90
N GLU A 9 17.40 3.57 -36.84
CA GLU A 9 16.49 2.98 -37.82
C GLU A 9 15.47 2.07 -37.15
N GLU A 10 15.90 1.22 -36.22
CA GLU A 10 15.00 0.40 -35.41
C GLU A 10 14.06 1.25 -34.55
N LEU A 11 14.58 2.30 -33.90
CA LEU A 11 13.77 3.16 -33.05
C LEU A 11 12.75 3.98 -33.86
N GLN A 12 13.10 4.39 -35.08
CA GLN A 12 12.17 5.04 -36.00
C GLN A 12 11.06 4.10 -36.46
N ARG A 13 11.38 2.83 -36.69
CA ARG A 13 10.42 1.78 -37.05
C ARG A 13 9.47 1.42 -35.91
N LEU A 14 9.98 1.32 -34.69
CA LEU A 14 9.21 0.92 -33.50
C LEU A 14 8.44 2.08 -32.87
N SER A 15 9.02 3.28 -32.84
CA SER A 15 8.41 4.45 -32.22
C SER A 15 8.86 5.74 -32.91
N PRO A 16 8.15 6.17 -33.97
CA PRO A 16 8.48 7.41 -34.68
C PRO A 16 8.39 8.65 -33.78
N LEU A 17 7.55 8.61 -32.73
CA LEU A 17 7.43 9.67 -31.73
C LEU A 17 8.69 9.79 -30.87
N LEU A 18 9.20 8.68 -30.33
CA LEU A 18 10.42 8.69 -29.51
C LEU A 18 11.66 9.05 -30.32
N SER A 19 11.71 8.65 -31.60
CA SER A 19 12.79 9.05 -32.50
C SER A 19 12.85 10.58 -32.67
N LYS A 20 11.70 11.22 -32.92
CA LYS A 20 11.58 12.68 -33.01
C LYS A 20 11.95 13.40 -31.70
N MET A 21 11.55 12.86 -30.54
CA MET A 21 11.91 13.44 -29.24
C MET A 21 13.42 13.42 -28.97
N LYS A 22 14.13 12.38 -29.46
CA LYS A 22 15.58 12.28 -29.34
C LYS A 22 16.31 13.23 -30.30
N GLU A 23 15.75 13.47 -31.48
CA GLU A 23 16.25 14.44 -32.48
C GLU A 23 16.09 15.89 -32.01
N ASP A 24 14.96 16.22 -31.37
CA ASP A 24 14.65 17.57 -30.91
C ASP A 24 15.58 18.08 -29.80
N GLY A 25 16.40 17.22 -29.19
CA GLY A 25 17.46 17.59 -28.23
C GLY A 25 16.97 18.25 -26.93
N LYS A 26 15.67 18.53 -26.83
CA LYS A 26 15.00 19.06 -25.65
C LYS A 26 14.86 17.92 -24.66
N GLN A 27 15.85 17.78 -23.77
CA GLN A 27 15.75 16.84 -22.65
C GLN A 27 14.57 17.26 -21.75
N PRO A 28 13.43 16.54 -21.74
CA PRO A 28 12.29 16.93 -20.92
C PRO A 28 12.57 16.70 -19.43
N PHE A 29 13.62 15.94 -19.10
CA PHE A 29 14.00 15.55 -17.75
C PHE A 29 15.01 16.50 -17.10
N ARG A 30 15.06 17.77 -17.50
CA ARG A 30 15.95 18.76 -16.88
C ARG A 30 15.26 19.36 -15.66
N ALA A 31 15.86 19.20 -14.48
CA ALA A 31 15.41 19.91 -13.29
C ALA A 31 15.51 21.44 -13.53
N PRO A 32 14.53 22.24 -13.06
CA PRO A 32 14.60 23.69 -13.10
C PRO A 32 15.87 24.22 -12.42
N GLU A 33 16.35 25.38 -12.88
CA GLU A 33 17.46 26.05 -12.21
C GLU A 33 17.12 26.31 -10.74
N GLY A 34 18.04 25.97 -9.84
CA GLY A 34 17.84 26.15 -8.39
C GLY A 34 16.99 25.08 -7.70
N TYR A 35 16.47 24.06 -8.40
CA TYR A 35 15.63 23.00 -7.79
C TYR A 35 16.27 22.34 -6.56
N PHE A 36 17.59 22.12 -6.59
CA PHE A 36 18.34 21.52 -5.49
C PHE A 36 19.06 22.52 -4.58
N GLN A 37 18.84 23.83 -4.72
CA GLN A 37 19.60 24.85 -4.00
C GLN A 37 19.43 24.77 -2.47
N GLY A 38 18.25 24.31 -1.99
CA GLY A 38 17.97 24.10 -0.56
C GLY A 38 18.13 22.65 -0.08
N LEU A 39 18.29 21.69 -0.99
CA LEU A 39 18.26 20.26 -0.64
C LEU A 39 19.40 19.86 0.34
N PRO A 40 20.67 20.27 0.15
CA PRO A 40 21.75 19.88 1.05
C PRO A 40 21.54 20.35 2.50
N GLY A 41 20.99 21.56 2.68
CA GLY A 41 20.67 22.10 3.99
C GLY A 41 19.54 21.35 4.66
N GLU A 42 18.49 21.00 3.90
CA GLU A 42 17.35 20.22 4.39
C GLU A 42 17.75 18.81 4.83
N VAL A 43 18.56 18.12 4.03
CA VAL A 43 19.04 16.77 4.33
C VAL A 43 19.90 16.77 5.59
N LEU A 44 20.84 17.72 5.72
CA LEU A 44 21.67 17.84 6.92
C LEU A 44 20.87 18.23 8.16
N ARG A 45 19.82 19.04 8.00
CA ARG A 45 18.92 19.41 9.10
C ARG A 45 18.14 18.20 9.62
N ARG A 46 17.59 17.39 8.72
CA ARG A 46 16.85 16.17 9.07
C ARG A 46 17.76 15.13 9.70
N ALA A 47 18.93 14.88 9.12
CA ALA A 47 19.92 13.95 9.68
C ALA A 47 20.32 14.32 11.13
N ARG A 48 20.56 15.61 11.41
CA ARG A 48 20.87 16.07 12.77
C ARG A 48 19.69 16.01 13.74
N ALA A 49 18.47 16.24 13.25
CA ALA A 49 17.26 16.14 14.07
C ALA A 49 17.03 14.69 14.54
N GLU A 50 17.30 13.71 13.66
CA GLU A 50 17.26 12.28 14.00
C GLU A 50 18.40 11.87 14.94
N GLU A 51 19.62 12.39 14.74
CA GLU A 51 20.75 12.17 15.68
C GLU A 51 20.52 12.81 17.06
N GLY A 52 19.77 13.91 17.14
CA GLY A 52 19.40 14.59 18.39
C GLY A 52 18.47 13.77 19.28
N LEU A 53 17.67 12.87 18.70
CA LEU A 53 16.81 11.95 19.44
C LEU A 53 17.58 10.78 20.08
N VAL A 54 18.84 10.58 19.70
CA VAL A 54 19.71 9.49 20.23
C VAL A 54 20.70 9.99 21.29
N ARG A 55 20.77 11.31 21.57
CA ARG A 55 21.79 11.91 22.47
C ARG A 55 21.25 12.76 23.63
N GLU A 56 20.12 12.40 24.22
CA GLU A 56 19.83 12.83 25.60
C GLU A 56 20.42 11.86 26.63
N SER A 57 21.76 11.72 26.63
CA SER A 57 22.48 11.21 27.81
C SER A 57 22.87 12.40 28.68
N ARG A 58 21.89 12.97 29.39
CA ARG A 58 22.19 13.91 30.49
C ARG A 58 22.98 13.14 31.57
N PRO A 59 24.16 13.61 32.02
CA PRO A 59 24.78 13.02 33.19
C PRO A 59 23.89 13.35 34.39
N VAL A 60 23.12 12.36 34.84
CA VAL A 60 22.33 12.48 36.04
C VAL A 60 23.31 12.62 37.20
N ALA A 61 23.45 13.83 37.73
CA ALA A 61 24.11 14.07 38.99
C ALA A 61 23.35 13.28 40.07
N HIS A 62 23.87 12.10 40.39
CA HIS A 62 23.28 11.16 41.34
C HIS A 62 23.45 11.74 42.75
N ASN A 63 22.45 12.53 43.17
CA ASN A 63 22.38 13.05 44.53
C ASN A 63 22.08 11.87 45.48
N ARG A 64 23.14 11.17 45.92
CA ARG A 64 23.15 10.03 46.86
C ARG A 64 22.74 10.42 48.28
N ARG A 65 21.64 11.13 48.44
CA ARG A 65 21.07 11.48 49.76
C ARG A 65 19.62 11.01 49.94
N VAL A 66 18.98 10.51 48.88
CA VAL A 66 17.62 9.96 48.94
C VAL A 66 17.58 8.45 49.21
N GLY A 67 18.72 7.77 49.34
CA GLY A 67 18.78 6.31 49.52
C GLY A 67 18.79 5.81 50.98
N ALA A 68 19.07 6.66 51.96
CA ALA A 68 19.22 6.22 53.35
C ALA A 68 17.87 6.06 54.10
N TRP A 69 16.88 6.88 53.78
CA TRP A 69 15.55 6.83 54.42
C TRP A 69 14.66 5.69 53.88
N LEU A 70 14.92 5.24 52.64
CA LEU A 70 14.16 4.16 52.00
C LEU A 70 14.68 2.75 52.35
N GLN A 71 15.88 2.64 52.92
CA GLN A 71 16.45 1.37 53.36
C GLN A 71 15.71 0.78 54.59
N TRP A 72 15.04 1.63 55.39
CA TRP A 72 14.15 1.19 56.47
C TRP A 72 12.85 0.53 55.96
N LEU A 73 12.44 0.80 54.71
CA LEU A 73 11.25 0.19 54.10
C LEU A 73 11.48 -1.26 53.65
N LEU A 74 12.74 -1.67 53.47
CA LEU A 74 13.13 -2.95 52.88
C LEU A 74 13.40 -4.07 53.91
N PHE A 75 12.94 -3.92 55.16
CA PHE A 75 12.96 -5.05 56.10
C PHE A 75 11.88 -6.10 55.72
N PRO A 76 12.25 -7.39 55.58
CA PRO A 76 11.52 -8.39 54.78
C PRO A 76 10.20 -8.91 55.38
N ARG A 77 9.79 -8.50 56.59
CA ARG A 77 8.64 -9.13 57.26
C ARG A 77 7.28 -8.52 56.94
N ARG A 78 7.19 -7.37 56.24
CA ARG A 78 5.89 -6.70 55.94
C ARG A 78 5.63 -6.37 54.46
N ALA A 79 6.55 -6.68 53.55
CA ALA A 79 6.41 -6.36 52.12
C ALA A 79 5.33 -7.19 51.39
N VAL A 80 5.02 -8.40 51.88
CA VAL A 80 4.05 -9.31 51.22
C VAL A 80 2.61 -8.75 51.29
N GLY A 81 2.24 -8.09 52.39
CA GLY A 81 0.88 -7.55 52.55
C GLY A 81 0.57 -6.39 51.60
N LEU A 82 1.55 -5.50 51.35
CA LEU A 82 1.38 -4.36 50.46
C LEU A 82 1.34 -4.79 48.98
N ALA A 83 2.13 -5.81 48.61
CA ALA A 83 2.08 -6.38 47.27
C ALA A 83 0.71 -7.01 46.96
N MET A 84 0.12 -7.72 47.92
CA MET A 84 -1.20 -8.33 47.75
C MET A 84 -2.33 -7.29 47.67
N ALA A 85 -2.25 -6.22 48.47
CA ALA A 85 -3.21 -5.11 48.41
C ALA A 85 -3.16 -4.37 47.06
N LEU A 86 -1.96 -4.12 46.51
CA LEU A 86 -1.81 -3.52 45.19
C LEU A 86 -2.37 -4.42 44.09
N LEU A 87 -2.13 -5.73 44.18
CA LEU A 87 -2.66 -6.69 43.21
C LEU A 87 -4.20 -6.70 43.22
N LEU A 88 -4.82 -6.67 44.40
CA LEU A 88 -6.27 -6.60 44.54
C LEU A 88 -6.86 -5.28 44.02
N ILE A 89 -6.17 -4.15 44.21
CA ILE A 89 -6.59 -2.85 43.68
C ILE A 89 -6.54 -2.85 42.14
N VAL A 90 -5.50 -3.40 41.55
CA VAL A 90 -5.36 -3.49 40.08
C VAL A 90 -6.42 -4.42 39.48
N VAL A 91 -6.65 -5.58 40.08
CA VAL A 91 -7.69 -6.53 39.63
C VAL A 91 -9.09 -5.94 39.82
N GLY A 92 -9.35 -5.29 40.96
CA GLY A 92 -10.61 -4.61 41.21
C GLY A 92 -10.87 -3.46 40.24
N ALA A 93 -9.85 -2.65 39.95
CA ALA A 93 -9.93 -1.60 38.94
C ALA A 93 -10.16 -2.16 37.53
N TYR A 94 -9.51 -3.28 37.18
CA TYR A 94 -9.72 -3.98 35.91
C TYR A 94 -11.14 -4.53 35.77
N LEU A 95 -11.76 -4.97 36.88
CA LEU A 95 -13.12 -5.51 36.89
C LEU A 95 -14.19 -4.41 36.79
N VAL A 96 -13.94 -3.25 37.39
CA VAL A 96 -14.88 -2.11 37.45
C VAL A 96 -14.71 -1.15 36.27
N TRP A 97 -13.61 -1.24 35.51
CA TRP A 97 -13.45 -0.44 34.31
C TRP A 97 -14.54 -0.82 33.29
N PRO A 98 -15.45 0.11 32.92
CA PRO A 98 -16.43 -0.18 31.89
C PRO A 98 -15.66 -0.50 30.61
N ARG A 99 -15.88 -1.70 30.05
CA ARG A 99 -15.45 -2.04 28.69
C ARG A 99 -16.33 -1.27 27.70
N SER A 100 -16.29 0.06 27.76
CA SER A 100 -17.10 0.92 26.90
C SER A 100 -16.57 0.86 25.48
N ALA A 101 -17.49 0.50 24.59
CA ALA A 101 -17.43 0.53 23.14
C ALA A 101 -16.32 -0.35 22.53
N GLY A 102 -16.60 -1.65 22.43
CA GLY A 102 -16.18 -2.33 21.22
C GLY A 102 -16.72 -1.54 20.03
N TYR A 103 -15.87 -1.26 19.04
CA TYR A 103 -16.32 -0.67 17.79
C TYR A 103 -17.38 -1.61 17.20
N ASN A 104 -18.64 -1.21 17.28
CA ASN A 104 -19.72 -1.95 16.64
C ASN A 104 -19.53 -1.75 15.14
N LEU A 105 -18.77 -2.65 14.52
CA LEU A 105 -18.55 -2.63 13.08
C LEU A 105 -19.88 -2.59 12.34
N GLY A 106 -20.92 -3.25 12.86
CA GLY A 106 -22.29 -3.16 12.31
C GLY A 106 -22.93 -1.76 12.39
N GLU A 107 -22.61 -0.94 13.40
CA GLU A 107 -23.11 0.44 13.51
C GLU A 107 -22.32 1.39 12.62
N ALA A 108 -21.02 1.16 12.45
CA ALA A 108 -20.18 1.88 11.49
C ALA A 108 -20.52 1.53 10.03
N LEU A 109 -20.79 0.26 9.74
CA LEU A 109 -21.23 -0.23 8.43
C LEU A 109 -22.69 0.12 8.12
N ALA A 110 -23.53 0.34 9.14
CA ALA A 110 -24.90 0.83 8.94
C ALA A 110 -24.95 2.33 8.55
N GLY A 111 -23.84 3.06 8.76
CA GLY A 111 -23.72 4.47 8.43
C GLY A 111 -23.23 4.75 7.01
N ILE A 112 -22.65 3.76 6.31
CA ILE A 112 -22.24 3.89 4.91
C ILE A 112 -23.39 3.41 4.02
N SER A 113 -23.69 4.16 2.96
CA SER A 113 -24.70 3.73 1.98
C SER A 113 -24.12 2.67 1.04
N VAL A 114 -24.98 1.90 0.38
CA VAL A 114 -24.54 0.90 -0.60
C VAL A 114 -23.78 1.56 -1.75
N GLU A 115 -24.24 2.72 -2.18
CA GLU A 115 -23.62 3.52 -3.24
C GLU A 115 -22.22 4.02 -2.84
N GLU A 116 -22.03 4.41 -1.58
CA GLU A 116 -20.73 4.86 -1.08
C GLU A 116 -19.75 3.69 -0.89
N ALA A 117 -20.25 2.52 -0.51
CA ALA A 117 -19.46 1.30 -0.46
C ALA A 117 -19.02 0.85 -1.87
N GLU A 118 -19.91 0.89 -2.86
CA GLU A 118 -19.61 0.57 -4.26
C GLU A 118 -18.59 1.55 -4.87
N ALA A 119 -18.75 2.84 -4.61
CA ALA A 119 -17.81 3.87 -5.05
C ALA A 119 -16.41 3.63 -4.47
N TYR A 120 -16.32 3.30 -3.18
CA TYR A 120 -15.05 2.98 -2.52
C TYR A 120 -14.37 1.75 -3.13
N VAL A 121 -15.12 0.66 -3.34
CA VAL A 121 -14.58 -0.57 -3.94
C VAL A 121 -14.09 -0.30 -5.36
N SER A 122 -14.81 0.51 -6.13
CA SER A 122 -14.43 0.87 -7.51
C SER A 122 -13.18 1.76 -7.57
N GLU A 123 -13.08 2.76 -6.69
CA GLU A 123 -11.92 3.67 -6.64
C GLU A 123 -10.65 2.95 -6.15
N ASN A 124 -10.82 1.94 -5.28
CA ASN A 124 -9.73 1.19 -4.67
C ASN A 124 -9.61 -0.23 -5.26
N ILE A 125 -10.14 -0.48 -6.46
CA ILE A 125 -10.18 -1.82 -7.07
C ILE A 125 -8.79 -2.46 -7.22
N GLY A 126 -7.74 -1.64 -7.35
CA GLY A 126 -6.34 -2.11 -7.42
C GLY A 126 -5.80 -2.71 -6.11
N ASP A 127 -6.46 -2.46 -4.98
CA ASP A 127 -6.07 -2.95 -3.66
C ASP A 127 -6.78 -4.26 -3.27
N PHE A 128 -7.78 -4.69 -4.05
CA PHE A 128 -8.54 -5.92 -3.80
C PHE A 128 -8.00 -7.09 -4.65
N GLU A 129 -7.98 -8.28 -4.05
CA GLU A 129 -7.63 -9.51 -4.76
C GLU A 129 -8.73 -9.88 -5.78
N LEU A 130 -8.33 -10.40 -6.94
CA LEU A 130 -9.24 -10.74 -8.04
C LEU A 130 -10.33 -11.74 -7.62
N GLU A 131 -10.00 -12.67 -6.73
CA GLU A 131 -10.95 -13.65 -6.18
C GLU A 131 -12.08 -12.97 -5.39
N VAL A 132 -11.75 -11.95 -4.60
CA VAL A 132 -12.72 -11.19 -3.80
C VAL A 132 -13.60 -10.32 -4.69
N LEU A 133 -13.04 -9.72 -5.74
CA LEU A 133 -13.79 -8.93 -6.71
C LEU A 133 -14.76 -9.78 -7.54
N LEU A 134 -14.37 -11.00 -7.90
CA LEU A 134 -15.22 -11.96 -8.61
C LEU A 134 -16.42 -12.38 -7.77
N ASP A 135 -16.26 -12.59 -6.46
CA ASP A 135 -17.36 -12.94 -5.55
C ASP A 135 -18.39 -11.79 -5.43
N VAL A 136 -17.92 -10.54 -5.32
CA VAL A 136 -18.80 -9.34 -5.27
C VAL A 136 -19.54 -9.12 -6.60
N ALA A 137 -18.86 -9.32 -7.73
CA ALA A 137 -19.45 -9.20 -9.06
C ALA A 137 -20.52 -10.29 -9.32
N VAL A 138 -20.33 -11.49 -8.77
CA VAL A 138 -21.30 -12.60 -8.86
C VAL A 138 -22.51 -12.36 -7.94
N VAL A 139 -22.33 -11.69 -6.80
CA VAL A 139 -23.45 -11.36 -5.88
C VAL A 139 -24.38 -10.27 -6.45
N SER A 140 -23.87 -9.36 -7.28
CA SER A 140 -24.66 -8.27 -7.89
C SER A 140 -25.29 -8.64 -9.25
N ALA A 141 -25.50 -9.93 -9.50
CA ALA A 141 -25.93 -10.49 -10.79
C ALA A 141 -27.39 -10.20 -11.21
N GLU A 142 -27.90 -8.99 -10.97
CA GLU A 142 -29.11 -8.50 -11.63
C GLU A 142 -28.79 -7.66 -12.89
N ASP A 143 -27.61 -7.04 -13.01
CA ASP A 143 -27.28 -6.15 -14.15
C ASP A 143 -25.83 -6.29 -14.68
N VAL A 144 -25.28 -7.51 -14.74
CA VAL A 144 -24.02 -7.78 -15.46
C VAL A 144 -24.34 -8.38 -16.83
N PRO A 145 -23.88 -7.80 -17.96
CA PRO A 145 -23.96 -8.46 -19.26
C PRO A 145 -23.26 -9.80 -19.10
N GLN A 146 -23.99 -10.88 -19.37
CA GLN A 146 -23.56 -12.25 -19.17
C GLN A 146 -22.10 -12.38 -19.62
N ILE A 147 -21.17 -12.46 -18.67
CA ILE A 147 -19.85 -13.00 -18.97
C ILE A 147 -20.17 -14.47 -19.19
N GLU A 148 -20.46 -14.81 -20.45
CA GLU A 148 -20.47 -16.18 -20.92
C GLU A 148 -19.17 -16.77 -20.41
N LEU A 149 -19.27 -17.61 -19.37
CA LEU A 149 -18.18 -18.51 -19.03
C LEU A 149 -17.89 -19.23 -20.33
N LEU A 150 -16.73 -18.91 -20.91
CA LEU A 150 -16.22 -19.62 -22.06
C LEU A 150 -16.38 -21.11 -21.74
N PRO A 151 -17.01 -21.90 -22.63
CA PRO A 151 -17.04 -23.34 -22.43
C PRO A 151 -15.62 -23.81 -22.14
N ASP A 152 -15.46 -24.81 -21.26
CA ASP A 152 -14.19 -25.47 -20.98
C ASP A 152 -13.71 -26.14 -22.28
N VAL A 153 -13.13 -25.32 -23.14
CA VAL A 153 -12.61 -25.66 -24.45
C VAL A 153 -11.20 -26.12 -24.16
N GLY A 154 -11.03 -27.44 -24.04
CA GLY A 154 -9.71 -28.03 -23.92
C GLY A 154 -8.82 -27.52 -25.06
N GLU A 155 -7.52 -27.40 -24.82
CA GLU A 155 -6.56 -26.77 -25.77
C GLU A 155 -6.72 -27.28 -27.22
N GLU A 156 -7.15 -28.52 -27.42
CA GLU A 156 -7.38 -29.15 -28.71
C GLU A 156 -8.62 -28.63 -29.48
N ASP A 157 -9.61 -28.08 -28.77
CA ASP A 157 -10.79 -27.46 -29.36
C ASP A 157 -10.59 -25.97 -29.68
N ILE A 158 -9.65 -25.31 -28.99
CA ILE A 158 -9.26 -23.91 -29.28
C ILE A 158 -8.64 -23.83 -30.66
N ASP A 159 -7.70 -24.73 -30.97
CA ASP A 159 -7.03 -24.74 -32.27
C ASP A 159 -8.02 -24.98 -33.40
N ARG A 160 -9.02 -25.87 -33.21
CA ARG A 160 -10.07 -26.12 -34.20
C ARG A 160 -10.95 -24.89 -34.43
N TYR A 161 -11.33 -24.21 -33.36
CA TYR A 161 -12.16 -23.00 -33.43
C TYR A 161 -11.39 -21.83 -34.07
N LEU A 162 -10.09 -21.69 -33.76
CA LEU A 162 -9.22 -20.69 -34.38
C LEU A 162 -9.05 -20.92 -35.87
N ASP A 163 -8.87 -22.18 -36.29
CA ASP A 163 -8.76 -22.53 -37.71
C ASP A 163 -10.08 -22.28 -38.44
N GLU A 164 -11.23 -22.61 -37.83
CA GLU A 164 -12.56 -22.36 -38.40
C GLU A 164 -12.88 -20.85 -38.52
N VAL A 165 -12.53 -20.05 -37.51
CA VAL A 165 -12.71 -18.59 -37.56
C VAL A 165 -11.73 -17.93 -38.54
N LEU A 166 -10.50 -18.43 -38.64
CA LEU A 166 -9.53 -17.93 -39.61
C LEU A 166 -9.88 -18.30 -41.05
N ASP A 167 -10.60 -19.40 -41.28
CA ASP A 167 -11.12 -19.76 -42.61
C ASP A 167 -12.31 -18.88 -43.02
N ASP A 168 -13.11 -18.42 -42.04
CA ASP A 168 -14.27 -17.55 -42.28
C ASP A 168 -13.87 -16.07 -42.45
N ILE A 169 -12.76 -15.62 -41.84
CA ILE A 169 -12.22 -14.27 -42.04
C ILE A 169 -11.25 -14.27 -43.22
N SER A 170 -11.74 -13.82 -44.38
CA SER A 170 -10.89 -13.69 -45.57
C SER A 170 -9.75 -12.68 -45.35
N LEU A 171 -8.56 -12.97 -45.91
CA LEU A 171 -7.36 -12.11 -45.82
C LEU A 171 -7.61 -10.65 -46.20
N ASP A 172 -8.59 -10.39 -47.07
CA ASP A 172 -8.98 -9.05 -47.50
C ASP A 172 -9.69 -8.26 -46.37
N GLU A 173 -10.41 -8.93 -45.46
CA GLU A 173 -11.13 -8.30 -44.34
C GLU A 173 -10.20 -7.94 -43.18
N LEU A 174 -9.10 -8.70 -43.02
CA LEU A 174 -8.06 -8.41 -42.01
C LEU A 174 -7.22 -7.17 -42.35
N GLU A 175 -7.11 -6.81 -43.63
CA GLU A 175 -6.39 -5.61 -44.06
C GLU A 175 -7.20 -4.31 -43.80
N GLU A 176 -8.52 -4.40 -43.68
CA GLU A 176 -9.40 -3.24 -43.39
C GLU A 176 -9.43 -2.87 -41.89
N LEU A 177 -9.03 -3.81 -41.02
CA LEU A 177 -9.00 -3.65 -39.56
C LEU A 177 -7.68 -3.10 -38.99
N LEU A 178 -6.65 -2.92 -39.83
CA LEU A 178 -5.30 -2.47 -39.45
C LEU A 178 -4.95 -1.11 -40.06
#